data_AF-A0A1V5JS27-F1
#
_entry.id   AF-A0A1V5JS27-F1
#
_cell.length_a   1.000
_cell.length_b   1.000
_cell.length_c   1.000
_cell.angle_alpha   90.00
_cell.angle_beta   90.00
_cell.angle_gamma   90.00
#
_symmetry.space_group_name_H-M   'P 1'
#
loop_
_entity.id
_entity.type
_entity.pdbx_description
1 polymer ?
#
loop_
_entity_poly.entity_id
_entity_poly.type
_entity_poly.pdbx_seq_one_letter_code
_entity_poly.pdbx_strand_id
1 'polypeptide(L)'
;MGFLDNLFTKNKTSKEIKDCEHQLERRPTDPVLLKKLADLYSKANDNENAAAVYLRLGELYAQKGFYPKAIALFKQAQKTNPGSEDSYLRMAELYVSQGFQRDAAAQYVKLSELIEKSGDSEGATRYMQQAAELDPAHKQAKQQAASFDLPESEKAMFEKLAPSGARPAAQKQDFFNLNEALGDEIDELNLEDLEEAPSKDETGIDAVFKALEETGAGDPLFLYNMGLAYRETGLLDEAIENFSKVVASGQKLFDAYIMLGITYREMNQHAESLQALSQAALLDEITADMKIGIVYEMAQTYKAMGNAEQALKLFREIQKENRDFKDVDLEIVKLAGGG
;
A
#
# COMPACT_ATOMS: atom_id res chain seq x y z
N MET A 1 42.57 13.31 -0.21
CA MET A 1 41.20 13.89 -0.23
C MET A 1 40.46 13.29 0.96
N GLY A 2 40.27 13.99 2.09
CA GLY A 2 39.74 13.26 3.26
C GLY A 2 39.23 14.02 4.48
N PHE A 3 39.55 15.31 4.66
CA PHE A 3 39.06 16.06 5.83
C PHE A 3 38.24 17.29 5.44
N LEU A 4 38.72 18.07 4.47
CA LEU A 4 38.00 19.24 3.96
C LEU A 4 36.72 18.84 3.20
N ASP A 5 36.78 17.81 2.34
CA ASP A 5 35.59 17.31 1.63
C ASP A 5 34.49 16.85 2.61
N ASN A 6 34.85 16.22 3.73
CA ASN A 6 33.91 15.72 4.73
C ASN A 6 33.27 16.86 5.57
N LEU A 7 34.01 17.96 5.78
CA LEU A 7 33.48 19.17 6.42
C LEU A 7 32.54 19.96 5.48
N PHE A 8 32.90 20.07 4.20
CA PHE A 8 32.07 20.73 3.19
C PHE A 8 30.77 19.94 2.92
N THR A 9 30.83 18.61 2.88
CA THR A 9 29.62 17.77 2.75
C THR A 9 28.74 17.86 3.98
N LYS A 10 29.28 17.74 5.20
CA LYS A 10 28.49 17.89 6.44
C LYS A 10 27.79 19.25 6.55
N ASN A 11 28.49 20.34 6.21
CA ASN A 11 27.93 21.69 6.29
C ASN A 11 26.84 21.92 5.22
N LYS A 12 27.02 21.36 4.01
CA LYS A 12 26.02 21.41 2.94
C LYS A 12 24.77 20.61 3.29
N THR A 13 24.93 19.39 3.78
CA THR A 13 23.80 18.52 4.19
C THR A 13 23.00 19.16 5.34
N SER A 14 23.66 19.81 6.30
CA SER A 14 22.96 20.52 7.39
C SER A 14 22.08 21.68 6.90
N LYS A 15 22.53 22.43 5.88
CA LYS A 15 21.73 23.49 5.28
C LYS A 15 20.52 22.92 4.50
N GLU A 16 20.74 21.87 3.72
CA GLU A 16 19.66 21.20 2.96
C GLU A 16 18.58 20.60 3.87
N ILE A 17 18.97 20.06 5.04
CA ILE A 17 18.04 19.59 6.07
C ILE A 17 17.15 20.74 6.54
N LYS A 18 17.75 21.86 6.98
CA LYS A 18 16.99 23.03 7.46
C LYS A 18 16.04 23.61 6.42
N ASP A 19 16.50 23.70 5.17
CA ASP A 19 15.68 24.18 4.06
C ASP A 19 14.50 23.24 3.78
N CYS A 20 14.68 21.93 3.98
CA CYS A 20 13.64 20.92 3.82
C CYS A 20 12.65 20.92 5.00
N GLU A 21 13.15 21.03 6.24
CA GLU A 21 12.34 21.19 7.46
C GLU A 21 11.41 22.41 7.36
N HIS A 22 11.94 23.57 6.99
CA HIS A 22 11.14 24.80 6.83
C HIS A 22 10.08 24.68 5.72
N GLN A 23 10.33 23.90 4.66
CA GLN A 23 9.29 23.60 3.65
C GLN A 23 8.19 22.71 4.22
N LEU A 24 8.56 21.73 5.05
CA LEU A 24 7.61 20.84 5.73
C LEU A 24 6.77 21.55 6.80
N GLU A 25 7.22 22.67 7.37
CA GLU A 25 6.38 23.52 8.23
C GLU A 25 5.14 24.02 7.48
N ARG A 26 5.28 24.31 6.19
CA ARG A 26 4.18 24.78 5.33
C ARG A 26 3.40 23.64 4.68
N ARG A 27 4.05 22.48 4.51
CA ARG A 27 3.51 21.30 3.82
C ARG A 27 3.80 20.03 4.63
N PRO A 28 3.18 19.86 5.81
CA PRO A 28 3.56 18.83 6.78
C PRO A 28 3.30 17.39 6.31
N THR A 29 2.48 17.19 5.29
CA THR A 29 2.10 15.88 4.76
C THR A 29 2.58 15.68 3.33
N ASP A 30 3.59 16.42 2.87
CA ASP A 30 4.17 16.27 1.55
C ASP A 30 5.11 15.04 1.53
N PRO A 31 4.73 13.94 0.86
CA PRO A 31 5.50 12.70 0.89
C PRO A 31 6.85 12.82 0.19
N VAL A 32 6.98 13.71 -0.80
CA VAL A 32 8.22 13.94 -1.53
C VAL A 32 9.23 14.65 -0.64
N LEU A 33 8.77 15.68 0.08
CA LEU A 33 9.62 16.40 1.04
C LEU A 33 9.99 15.53 2.25
N LEU A 34 9.06 14.72 2.77
CA LEU A 34 9.34 13.77 3.85
C LEU A 34 10.38 12.73 3.44
N LYS A 35 10.23 12.11 2.25
CA LYS A 35 11.22 11.16 1.73
C LYS A 35 12.60 11.82 1.59
N LYS A 36 12.64 13.01 0.99
CA LYS A 36 13.87 13.78 0.83
C LYS A 36 14.54 14.07 2.17
N LEU A 37 13.76 14.47 3.18
CA LEU A 37 14.28 14.75 4.53
C LEU A 37 14.86 13.48 5.18
N ALA A 38 14.16 12.34 5.09
CA ALA A 38 14.66 11.07 5.62
C ALA A 38 15.98 10.63 4.97
N ASP A 39 16.11 10.79 3.65
CA ASP A 39 17.33 10.49 2.91
C ASP A 39 18.48 11.44 3.29
N LEU A 40 18.18 12.72 3.59
CA LEU A 40 19.17 13.70 4.04
C LEU A 40 19.67 13.37 5.46
N TYR A 41 18.79 13.02 6.40
CA TYR A 41 19.19 12.57 7.73
C TYR A 41 20.02 11.28 7.67
N SER A 42 19.62 10.31 6.82
CA SER A 42 20.38 9.08 6.61
C SER A 42 21.79 9.37 6.08
N LYS A 43 21.93 10.29 5.11
CA LYS A 43 23.24 10.73 4.61
C LYS A 43 24.08 11.45 5.66
N ALA A 44 23.44 12.13 6.61
CA ALA A 44 24.11 12.77 7.74
C ALA A 44 24.51 11.78 8.85
N ASN A 45 24.13 10.49 8.75
CA ASN A 45 24.20 9.48 9.80
C ASN A 45 23.38 9.84 11.05
N ASP A 46 22.34 10.65 10.88
CA ASP A 46 21.35 10.96 11.91
C ASP A 46 20.22 9.93 11.83
N ASN A 47 20.52 8.72 12.28
CA ASN A 47 19.65 7.56 12.11
C ASN A 47 18.35 7.68 12.91
N GLU A 48 18.38 8.37 14.05
CA GLU A 48 17.20 8.60 14.89
C GLU A 48 16.17 9.46 14.15
N ASN A 49 16.59 10.63 13.66
CA ASN A 49 15.70 11.51 12.90
C ASN A 49 15.29 10.91 11.55
N ALA A 50 16.19 10.19 10.88
CA ALA A 50 15.85 9.48 9.65
C ALA A 50 14.73 8.45 9.87
N ALA A 51 14.84 7.62 10.90
CA ALA A 51 13.80 6.64 11.25
C ALA A 51 12.48 7.32 11.63
N ALA A 52 12.51 8.41 12.40
CA ALA A 52 11.30 9.17 12.75
C ALA A 52 10.57 9.74 11.52
N VAL A 53 11.32 10.23 10.53
CA VAL A 53 10.71 10.74 9.28
C VAL A 53 10.17 9.59 8.41
N TYR A 54 10.86 8.45 8.33
CA TYR A 54 10.32 7.26 7.65
C TYR A 54 9.03 6.77 8.32
N LEU A 55 8.93 6.81 9.66
CA LEU A 55 7.69 6.50 10.38
C LEU A 55 6.56 7.44 10.02
N ARG A 56 6.80 8.75 10.05
CA ARG A 56 5.80 9.75 9.67
C ARG A 56 5.32 9.55 8.22
N LEU A 57 6.23 9.20 7.32
CA LEU A 57 5.89 8.89 5.94
C LEU A 57 5.08 7.59 5.84
N GLY A 58 5.46 6.55 6.59
CA GLY A 58 4.71 5.29 6.65
C GLY A 58 3.31 5.47 7.21
N GLU A 59 3.14 6.27 8.26
CA GLU A 59 1.83 6.62 8.82
C GLU A 59 0.97 7.39 7.81
N LEU A 60 1.56 8.33 7.06
CA LEU A 60 0.86 9.05 5.99
C LEU A 60 0.34 8.09 4.92
N TYR A 61 1.15 7.09 4.54
CA TYR A 61 0.74 6.06 3.58
C TYR A 61 -0.33 5.13 4.17
N ALA A 62 -0.20 4.72 5.45
CA ALA A 62 -1.20 3.90 6.12
C ALA A 62 -2.56 4.61 6.23
N GLN A 63 -2.59 5.91 6.57
CA GLN A 63 -3.81 6.71 6.64
C GLN A 63 -4.53 6.81 5.28
N LYS A 64 -3.77 6.76 4.20
CA LYS A 64 -4.29 6.76 2.83
C LYS A 64 -4.61 5.35 2.31
N GLY A 65 -4.48 4.31 3.13
CA GLY A 65 -4.76 2.92 2.75
C GLY A 65 -3.61 2.20 2.03
N PHE A 66 -2.45 2.84 1.84
CA PHE A 66 -1.27 2.25 1.21
C PHE A 66 -0.48 1.35 2.18
N TYR A 67 -1.10 0.28 2.65
CA TYR A 67 -0.50 -0.59 3.68
C TYR A 67 0.84 -1.21 3.26
N PRO A 68 1.02 -1.71 2.02
CA PRO A 68 2.33 -2.19 1.56
C PRO A 68 3.45 -1.14 1.63
N LYS A 69 3.18 0.09 1.17
CA LYS A 69 4.16 1.19 1.23
C LYS A 69 4.45 1.58 2.68
N ALA A 70 3.42 1.60 3.53
CA ALA A 70 3.56 1.88 4.95
C ALA A 70 4.46 0.85 5.65
N ILE A 71 4.21 -0.44 5.40
CA ILE A 71 5.03 -1.55 5.92
C ILE A 71 6.47 -1.44 5.45
N ALA A 72 6.72 -1.17 4.17
CA ALA A 72 8.07 -0.99 3.63
C ALA A 72 8.81 0.18 4.31
N LEU A 73 8.11 1.28 4.59
CA LEU A 73 8.69 2.44 5.27
C LEU A 73 8.94 2.20 6.76
N PHE A 74 8.08 1.44 7.42
CA PHE A 74 8.31 1.02 8.81
C PHE A 74 9.52 0.08 8.91
N LYS A 75 9.65 -0.88 7.98
CA LYS A 75 10.86 -1.73 7.87
C LYS A 75 12.10 -0.90 7.60
N GLN A 76 12.02 0.11 6.72
CA GLN A 76 13.14 1.01 6.47
C GLN A 76 13.51 1.79 7.73
N ALA A 77 12.53 2.25 8.51
CA ALA A 77 12.77 2.91 9.80
C ALA A 77 13.47 1.96 10.80
N GLN A 78 13.02 0.71 10.90
CA GLN A 78 13.66 -0.33 11.74
C GLN A 78 15.09 -0.63 11.28
N LYS A 79 15.34 -0.70 9.97
CA LYS A 79 16.67 -0.92 9.41
C LYS A 79 17.62 0.24 9.71
N THR A 80 17.13 1.47 9.58
CA THR A 80 17.90 2.68 9.86
C THR A 80 18.18 2.84 11.35
N ASN A 81 17.20 2.57 12.20
CA ASN A 81 17.34 2.58 13.65
C ASN A 81 16.67 1.35 14.29
N PRO A 82 17.42 0.25 14.51
CA PRO A 82 16.89 -0.96 15.14
C PRO A 82 16.43 -0.79 16.59
N GLY A 83 16.79 0.32 17.24
CA GLY A 83 16.33 0.65 18.60
C GLY A 83 15.05 1.48 18.64
N SER A 84 14.43 1.78 17.49
CA SER A 84 13.23 2.62 17.42
C SER A 84 11.98 1.85 17.87
N GLU A 85 11.61 1.97 19.14
CA GLU A 85 10.41 1.37 19.73
C GLU A 85 9.14 1.70 18.92
N ASP A 86 8.98 2.97 18.54
CA ASP A 86 7.85 3.45 17.73
C ASP A 86 7.74 2.70 16.39
N SER A 87 8.87 2.30 15.79
CA SER A 87 8.85 1.59 14.50
C SER A 87 8.28 0.18 14.58
N TYR A 88 8.52 -0.52 15.69
CA TYR A 88 7.91 -1.82 15.94
C TYR A 88 6.44 -1.66 16.33
N LEU A 89 6.12 -0.68 17.18
CA LEU A 89 4.75 -0.43 17.62
C LEU A 89 3.82 -0.07 16.44
N ARG A 90 4.21 0.88 15.58
CA ARG A 90 3.39 1.30 14.44
C ARG A 90 3.16 0.19 13.42
N MET A 91 4.16 -0.65 13.20
CA MET A 91 4.04 -1.82 12.33
C MET A 91 3.13 -2.89 12.93
N ALA A 92 3.25 -3.16 14.24
CA ALA A 92 2.36 -4.06 14.96
C ALA A 92 0.90 -3.59 14.92
N GLU A 93 0.64 -2.31 15.23
CA GLU A 93 -0.70 -1.70 15.17
C GLU A 93 -1.31 -1.82 13.77
N LEU A 94 -0.49 -1.57 12.73
CA LEU A 94 -0.93 -1.71 11.36
C LEU A 94 -1.30 -3.16 11.04
N TYR A 95 -0.47 -4.13 11.41
CA TYR A 95 -0.76 -5.55 11.23
C TYR A 95 -2.03 -5.99 11.98
N VAL A 96 -2.24 -5.54 13.22
CA VAL A 96 -3.50 -5.80 13.94
C VAL A 96 -4.70 -5.26 13.16
N SER A 97 -4.62 -4.03 12.64
CA SER A 97 -5.71 -3.43 11.87
C SER A 97 -6.04 -4.18 10.57
N GLN A 98 -5.04 -4.82 9.97
CA GLN A 98 -5.18 -5.60 8.74
C GLN A 98 -5.47 -7.09 8.99
N GLY A 99 -5.50 -7.54 10.26
CA GLY A 99 -5.76 -8.94 10.62
C GLY A 99 -4.54 -9.86 10.56
N PHE A 100 -3.33 -9.34 10.34
CA PHE A 100 -2.07 -10.11 10.34
C PHE A 100 -1.59 -10.38 11.78
N GLN A 101 -2.32 -11.23 12.51
CA GLN A 101 -2.13 -11.43 13.95
C GLN A 101 -0.76 -12.03 14.30
N ARG A 102 -0.25 -12.98 13.51
CA ARG A 102 1.07 -13.59 13.73
C ARG A 102 2.20 -12.59 13.50
N ASP A 103 2.10 -11.80 12.43
CA ASP A 103 3.07 -10.76 12.10
C ASP A 103 3.06 -9.65 13.16
N ALA A 104 1.87 -9.25 13.63
CA ALA A 104 1.72 -8.33 14.75
C ALA A 104 2.37 -8.86 16.03
N ALA A 105 2.13 -10.13 16.38
CA ALA A 105 2.73 -10.76 17.55
C ALA A 105 4.26 -10.73 17.48
N ALA A 106 4.86 -11.03 16.33
CA ALA A 106 6.31 -10.97 16.13
C ALA A 106 6.87 -9.54 16.36
N GLN A 107 6.18 -8.51 15.88
CA GLN A 107 6.59 -7.12 16.11
C GLN A 107 6.47 -6.73 17.59
N TYR A 108 5.41 -7.16 18.28
CA TYR A 108 5.27 -6.93 19.73
C TYR A 108 6.32 -7.65 20.57
N VAL A 109 6.75 -8.85 20.19
CA VAL A 109 7.89 -9.53 20.83
C VAL A 109 9.15 -8.70 20.68
N LYS A 110 9.47 -8.21 19.48
CA LYS A 110 10.66 -7.36 19.27
C LYS A 110 10.60 -6.06 20.05
N LEU A 111 9.43 -5.42 20.09
CA LEU A 111 9.20 -4.22 20.89
C LEU A 111 9.44 -4.49 22.38
N SER A 112 8.91 -5.60 22.91
CA SER A 112 9.10 -5.97 24.31
C SER A 112 10.57 -6.21 24.67
N GLU A 113 11.36 -6.84 23.79
CA GLU A 113 12.79 -7.05 23.97
C GLU A 113 13.59 -5.74 24.02
N LEU A 114 13.15 -4.70 23.29
CA LEU A 114 13.77 -3.37 23.31
C LEU A 114 13.45 -2.63 24.61
N ILE A 115 12.18 -2.66 25.02
CA ILE A 115 11.71 -2.00 26.25
C ILE A 115 12.31 -2.66 27.50
N GLU A 116 12.47 -3.99 27.49
CA GLU A 116 13.14 -4.69 28.59
C GLU A 116 14.61 -4.26 28.73
N LYS A 117 15.31 -4.06 27.60
CA LYS A 117 16.69 -3.55 27.60
C LYS A 117 16.80 -2.10 28.08
N SER A 118 15.75 -1.29 27.90
CA SER A 118 15.70 0.08 28.44
C SER A 118 15.34 0.10 29.94
N GLY A 119 14.99 -1.05 30.52
CA GLY A 119 14.75 -1.24 31.95
C GLY A 119 13.29 -1.21 32.37
N ASP A 120 12.36 -1.04 31.42
CA ASP A 120 10.92 -1.06 31.69
C ASP A 120 10.36 -2.49 31.55
N SER A 121 10.59 -3.28 32.60
CA SER A 121 10.10 -4.66 32.67
C SER A 121 8.56 -4.76 32.61
N GLU A 122 7.87 -3.71 33.06
CA GLU A 122 6.41 -3.70 33.09
C GLU A 122 5.83 -3.47 31.68
N GLY A 123 6.35 -2.47 30.96
CA GLY A 123 6.01 -2.22 29.57
C GLY A 123 6.33 -3.42 28.67
N ALA A 124 7.49 -4.05 28.85
CA ALA A 124 7.88 -5.25 28.11
C ALA A 124 6.88 -6.40 28.34
N THR A 125 6.44 -6.60 29.59
CA THR A 125 5.46 -7.63 29.94
C THR A 125 4.11 -7.40 29.23
N ARG A 126 3.64 -6.16 29.16
CA ARG A 126 2.36 -5.84 28.49
C ARG A 126 2.38 -6.18 27.01
N TYR A 127 3.42 -5.79 26.28
CA TYR A 127 3.53 -6.13 24.86
C TYR A 127 3.75 -7.63 24.64
N MET A 128 4.43 -8.33 25.56
CA MET A 128 4.55 -9.78 25.52
C MET A 128 3.20 -10.49 25.70
N GLN A 129 2.34 -9.97 26.57
CA GLN A 129 0.96 -10.46 26.74
C GLN A 129 0.14 -10.24 25.47
N GLN A 130 0.20 -9.04 24.88
CA GLN A 130 -0.46 -8.75 23.60
C GLN A 130 0.00 -9.70 22.48
N ALA A 131 1.31 -9.98 22.40
CA ALA A 131 1.84 -10.95 21.45
C ALA A 131 1.27 -12.37 21.68
N ALA A 132 1.17 -12.81 22.94
CA ALA A 132 0.63 -14.13 23.28
C ALA A 132 -0.89 -14.24 23.03
N GLU A 133 -1.63 -13.14 23.14
CA GLU A 133 -3.06 -13.08 22.79
C GLU A 133 -3.29 -13.17 21.28
N LEU A 134 -2.45 -12.48 20.49
CA LEU A 134 -2.54 -12.46 19.03
C LEU A 134 -2.06 -13.76 18.38
N ASP A 135 -1.01 -14.39 18.93
CA ASP A 135 -0.55 -15.72 18.51
C ASP A 135 -0.34 -16.65 19.72
N PRO A 136 -1.39 -17.36 20.16
CA PRO A 136 -1.31 -18.32 21.26
C PRO A 136 -0.32 -19.48 21.02
N ALA A 137 0.10 -19.71 19.76
CA ALA A 137 1.10 -20.72 19.40
C ALA A 137 2.54 -20.21 19.57
N HIS A 138 2.75 -18.90 19.73
CA HIS A 138 4.07 -18.31 19.91
C HIS A 138 4.65 -18.66 21.29
N LYS A 139 5.48 -19.71 21.32
CA LYS A 139 5.99 -20.33 22.56
C LYS A 139 6.71 -19.34 23.49
N GLN A 140 7.57 -18.49 22.94
CA GLN A 140 8.33 -17.49 23.71
C GLN A 140 7.39 -16.48 24.40
N ALA A 141 6.51 -15.84 23.62
CA ALA A 141 5.52 -14.91 24.14
C ALA A 141 4.67 -15.52 25.25
N LYS A 142 4.17 -16.75 25.05
CA LYS A 142 3.37 -17.46 26.05
C LYS A 142 4.15 -17.78 27.34
N GLN A 143 5.41 -18.18 27.24
CA GLN A 143 6.25 -18.50 28.40
C GLN A 143 6.62 -17.26 29.20
N GLN A 144 7.01 -16.17 28.51
CA GLN A 144 7.43 -14.92 29.13
C GLN A 144 6.25 -14.12 29.68
N ALA A 145 5.08 -14.16 29.04
CA ALA A 145 3.86 -13.58 29.58
C ALA A 145 3.40 -14.29 30.88
N ALA A 146 3.57 -15.62 30.96
CA ALA A 146 3.17 -16.42 32.12
C ALA A 146 4.10 -16.25 33.33
N SER A 147 5.37 -15.87 33.13
CA SER A 147 6.32 -15.66 34.23
C SER A 147 6.08 -14.35 35.01
N PHE A 148 5.27 -13.43 34.46
CA PHE A 148 4.99 -12.11 35.04
C PHE A 148 3.48 -11.90 35.26
N ASP A 149 2.79 -12.89 35.84
CA ASP A 149 1.36 -12.80 36.11
C ASP A 149 1.09 -11.74 37.20
N LEU A 150 0.75 -10.52 36.76
CA LEU A 150 0.37 -9.42 37.63
C LEU A 150 -0.95 -9.77 38.36
N PRO A 151 -1.08 -9.48 39.67
CA PRO A 151 -2.35 -9.63 40.39
C PRO A 151 -3.51 -8.93 39.66
N GLU A 152 -4.72 -9.50 39.70
CA GLU A 152 -5.91 -8.95 39.01
C GLU A 152 -6.17 -7.46 39.31
N SER A 153 -5.78 -6.99 40.50
CA SER A 153 -5.89 -5.60 40.92
C SER A 153 -5.02 -4.63 40.11
N GLU A 154 -3.88 -5.09 39.60
CA GLU A 154 -2.97 -4.30 38.78
C GLU A 154 -3.37 -4.34 37.30
N LYS A 155 -3.86 -5.50 36.81
CA LYS A 155 -4.47 -5.63 35.47
C LYS A 155 -5.59 -4.58 35.25
N ALA A 156 -6.42 -4.36 36.27
CA ALA A 156 -7.50 -3.36 36.24
C ALA A 156 -7.04 -1.89 36.26
N MET A 157 -5.84 -1.59 36.75
CA MET A 157 -5.26 -0.24 36.69
C MET A 157 -4.71 0.08 35.29
N PHE A 158 -4.18 -0.91 34.58
CA PHE A 158 -3.60 -0.72 33.25
C PHE A 158 -4.64 -0.67 32.12
N GLU A 159 -5.78 -1.32 32.30
CA GLU A 159 -6.95 -1.15 31.42
C GLU A 159 -7.44 0.32 31.38
N LYS A 160 -7.20 1.09 32.46
CA LYS A 160 -7.48 2.54 32.53
C LYS A 160 -6.38 3.43 31.95
N LEU A 161 -5.18 2.91 31.72
CA LEU A 161 -4.01 3.61 31.17
C LEU A 161 -3.80 3.34 29.68
N ALA A 162 -4.61 2.47 29.06
CA ALA A 162 -4.77 2.44 27.60
C ALA A 162 -5.02 3.88 27.12
N PRO A 163 -4.30 4.37 26.09
CA PRO A 163 -4.39 5.76 25.70
C PRO A 163 -5.86 6.15 25.50
N SER A 164 -6.29 7.20 26.22
CA SER A 164 -7.63 7.79 26.12
C SER A 164 -7.77 8.51 24.77
N GLY A 165 -7.81 7.71 23.74
CA GLY A 165 -7.97 8.07 22.36
C GLY A 165 -8.60 6.85 21.73
N ALA A 166 -9.87 6.61 22.06
CA ALA A 166 -10.74 5.90 21.15
C ALA A 166 -10.62 6.61 19.81
N ARG A 167 -9.73 6.12 18.93
CA ARG A 167 -9.88 6.37 17.51
C ARG A 167 -11.30 5.89 17.22
N PRO A 168 -12.13 6.70 16.57
CA PRO A 168 -13.47 6.28 16.22
C PRO A 168 -13.34 4.92 15.59
N ALA A 169 -14.06 3.93 16.12
CA ALA A 169 -14.15 2.62 15.52
C ALA A 169 -14.52 2.88 14.06
N ALA A 170 -13.53 2.75 13.18
CA ALA A 170 -13.78 2.80 11.76
C ALA A 170 -14.82 1.71 11.55
N GLN A 171 -16.01 2.14 11.11
CA GLN A 171 -17.09 1.21 10.85
C GLN A 171 -16.51 0.13 9.95
N LYS A 172 -16.67 -1.14 10.34
CA LYS A 172 -16.36 -2.33 9.54
C LYS A 172 -17.25 -2.39 8.30
N GLN A 173 -17.28 -1.33 7.50
CA GLN A 173 -17.89 -1.33 6.19
C GLN A 173 -16.76 -1.52 5.20
N ASP A 174 -16.69 -2.74 4.71
CA ASP A 174 -16.02 -3.17 3.48
C ASP A 174 -14.55 -2.75 3.35
N PHE A 175 -13.76 -3.02 4.39
CA PHE A 175 -12.31 -2.94 4.25
C PHE A 175 -11.81 -4.13 3.44
N PHE A 176 -11.08 -3.83 2.37
CA PHE A 176 -10.31 -4.79 1.57
C PHE A 176 -9.40 -5.62 2.46
N ASN A 177 -9.62 -6.93 2.49
CA ASN A 177 -8.80 -7.87 3.22
C ASN A 177 -7.55 -8.17 2.40
N LEU A 178 -6.44 -7.50 2.71
CA LEU A 178 -5.17 -7.71 2.01
C LEU A 178 -4.73 -9.19 2.06
N ASN A 179 -5.14 -9.94 3.08
CA ASN A 179 -4.86 -11.38 3.20
C ASN A 179 -5.67 -12.22 2.20
N GLU A 180 -6.90 -11.81 1.85
CA GLU A 180 -7.74 -12.49 0.85
C GLU A 180 -7.25 -12.18 -0.55
N ALA A 181 -6.96 -10.91 -0.84
CA ALA A 181 -6.47 -10.49 -2.14
C ALA A 181 -5.06 -10.99 -2.47
N LEU A 182 -4.17 -11.07 -1.47
CA LEU A 182 -2.83 -11.66 -1.66
C LEU A 182 -2.85 -13.19 -1.54
N GLY A 183 -3.78 -13.77 -0.79
CA GLY A 183 -3.92 -15.22 -0.61
C GLY A 183 -4.35 -15.93 -1.89
N ASP A 184 -5.35 -15.40 -2.59
CA ASP A 184 -5.83 -15.98 -3.86
C ASP A 184 -4.74 -15.95 -4.97
N GLU A 185 -3.87 -14.93 -4.95
CA GLU A 185 -2.78 -14.75 -5.92
C GLU A 185 -1.61 -15.72 -5.67
N ILE A 186 -1.36 -16.08 -4.39
CA ILE A 186 -0.33 -17.06 -3.97
C ILE A 186 -0.74 -18.49 -4.37
N ASP A 187 -2.03 -18.81 -4.25
CA ASP A 187 -2.57 -20.11 -4.67
C ASP A 187 -2.57 -20.26 -6.21
N GLU A 188 -2.77 -19.17 -6.97
CA GLU A 188 -2.67 -19.17 -8.45
C GLU A 188 -1.23 -19.29 -8.97
N LEU A 189 -0.23 -18.82 -8.22
CA LEU A 189 1.18 -18.87 -8.61
C LEU A 189 1.86 -20.24 -8.40
N ASN A 190 1.12 -21.24 -7.90
CA ASN A 190 1.55 -22.63 -7.70
C ASN A 190 2.97 -22.77 -7.10
N LEU A 191 3.16 -22.17 -5.92
CA LEU A 191 4.45 -22.04 -5.22
C LEU A 191 5.03 -23.34 -4.63
N GLU A 192 4.64 -24.51 -5.15
CA GLU A 192 5.22 -25.80 -4.71
C GLU A 192 6.71 -25.94 -5.07
N ASP A 193 7.24 -25.10 -5.98
CA ASP A 193 8.64 -25.11 -6.43
C ASP A 193 9.57 -24.10 -5.71
N LEU A 194 9.11 -23.42 -4.65
CA LEU A 194 10.03 -22.65 -3.78
C LEU A 194 10.87 -23.63 -2.93
N GLU A 195 12.03 -24.04 -3.46
CA GLU A 195 12.96 -25.02 -2.84
C GLU A 195 13.49 -24.63 -1.45
N GLU A 196 13.22 -23.42 -0.95
CA GLU A 196 13.47 -23.05 0.44
C GLU A 196 12.17 -22.59 1.10
N ALA A 197 11.58 -23.47 1.91
CA ALA A 197 10.54 -23.08 2.84
C ALA A 197 11.00 -21.83 3.63
N PRO A 198 10.16 -20.79 3.76
CA PRO A 198 10.52 -19.58 4.48
C PRO A 198 11.07 -19.96 5.85
N SER A 199 12.21 -19.37 6.21
CA SER A 199 12.86 -19.68 7.49
C SER A 199 11.86 -19.47 8.63
N LYS A 200 12.01 -20.19 9.76
CA LYS A 200 11.11 -20.08 10.92
C LYS A 200 10.93 -18.66 11.48
N ASP A 201 11.76 -17.72 11.03
CA ASP A 201 11.77 -16.32 11.44
C ASP A 201 11.13 -15.37 10.39
N GLU A 202 10.73 -15.86 9.21
CA GLU A 202 10.03 -15.07 8.19
C GLU A 202 8.53 -15.05 8.50
N THR A 203 8.04 -13.88 8.91
CA THR A 203 6.62 -13.66 9.17
C THR A 203 5.79 -13.79 7.89
N GLY A 204 4.50 -14.09 7.99
CA GLY A 204 3.65 -14.42 6.85
C GLY A 204 3.68 -13.35 5.77
N ILE A 205 3.61 -12.07 6.16
CA ILE A 205 3.62 -10.97 5.20
C ILE A 205 5.02 -10.62 4.68
N ASP A 206 6.07 -10.92 5.45
CA ASP A 206 7.45 -10.77 4.99
C ASP A 206 7.80 -11.81 3.94
N ALA A 207 7.35 -13.05 4.14
CA ALA A 207 7.42 -14.12 3.16
C ALA A 207 6.58 -13.78 1.92
N VAL A 208 5.41 -13.15 2.08
CA VAL A 208 4.60 -12.66 0.96
C VAL A 208 5.34 -11.55 0.21
N PHE A 209 5.81 -10.49 0.86
CA PHE A 209 6.56 -9.42 0.18
C PHE A 209 7.84 -9.92 -0.48
N LYS A 210 8.56 -10.81 0.18
CA LYS A 210 9.79 -11.40 -0.35
C LYS A 210 9.48 -12.33 -1.53
N ALA A 211 8.47 -13.19 -1.43
CA ALA A 211 7.99 -13.98 -2.56
C ALA A 211 7.59 -13.05 -3.70
N LEU A 212 6.80 -12.00 -3.46
CA LEU A 212 6.40 -11.02 -4.48
C LEU A 212 7.59 -10.26 -5.09
N GLU A 213 8.65 -9.97 -4.33
CA GLU A 213 9.89 -9.35 -4.83
C GLU A 213 10.76 -10.34 -5.62
N GLU A 214 10.84 -11.59 -5.17
CA GLU A 214 11.68 -12.65 -5.74
C GLU A 214 11.02 -13.36 -6.94
N THR A 215 9.69 -13.43 -6.99
CA THR A 215 8.91 -14.03 -8.08
C THR A 215 8.29 -12.99 -9.02
N GLY A 216 8.00 -11.76 -8.55
CA GLY A 216 6.98 -10.91 -9.18
C GLY A 216 7.33 -9.44 -9.48
N ALA A 217 8.49 -8.90 -9.06
CA ALA A 217 8.80 -7.47 -9.29
C ALA A 217 8.85 -7.03 -10.78
N GLY A 218 8.87 -8.00 -11.70
CA GLY A 218 8.68 -7.79 -13.14
C GLY A 218 7.61 -8.68 -13.78
N ASP A 219 6.85 -9.46 -12.99
CA ASP A 219 5.75 -10.28 -13.52
C ASP A 219 4.56 -9.39 -13.90
N PRO A 220 4.13 -9.40 -15.17
CA PRO A 220 3.05 -8.55 -15.64
C PRO A 220 1.70 -8.84 -14.98
N LEU A 221 1.45 -10.07 -14.50
CA LEU A 221 0.23 -10.38 -13.77
C LEU A 221 0.22 -9.71 -12.39
N PHE A 222 1.30 -9.85 -11.62
CA PHE A 222 1.43 -9.20 -10.32
C PHE A 222 1.31 -7.67 -10.41
N LEU A 223 2.03 -7.05 -11.36
CA LEU A 223 1.94 -5.61 -11.59
C LEU A 223 0.51 -5.17 -11.96
N TYR A 224 -0.22 -6.00 -12.71
CA TYR A 224 -1.61 -5.73 -13.06
C TYR A 224 -2.52 -5.77 -11.83
N ASN A 225 -2.38 -6.79 -10.98
CA ASN A 225 -3.17 -6.93 -9.76
C ASN A 225 -2.87 -5.84 -8.73
N MET A 226 -1.60 -5.43 -8.59
CA MET A 226 -1.24 -4.23 -7.83
C MET A 226 -1.93 -2.98 -8.37
N GLY A 227 -1.97 -2.82 -9.70
CA GLY A 227 -2.67 -1.71 -10.35
C GLY A 227 -4.16 -1.69 -10.03
N LEU A 228 -4.82 -2.86 -10.05
CA LEU A 228 -6.23 -2.99 -9.67
C LEU A 228 -6.45 -2.61 -8.20
N ALA A 229 -5.64 -3.15 -7.29
CA ALA A 229 -5.75 -2.85 -5.86
C ALA A 229 -5.55 -1.35 -5.59
N TYR A 230 -4.59 -0.71 -6.25
CA TYR A 230 -4.40 0.74 -6.15
C TYR A 230 -5.58 1.53 -6.72
N ARG A 231 -6.19 1.09 -7.82
CA ARG A 231 -7.37 1.79 -8.38
C ARG A 231 -8.58 1.69 -7.44
N GLU A 232 -8.90 0.49 -6.95
CA GLU A 232 -10.05 0.28 -6.05
C GLU A 232 -9.92 1.06 -4.73
N THR A 233 -8.69 1.32 -4.28
CA THR A 233 -8.42 2.16 -3.11
C THR A 233 -8.38 3.66 -3.41
N GLY A 234 -8.63 4.06 -4.67
CA GLY A 234 -8.65 5.46 -5.12
C GLY A 234 -7.26 6.06 -5.37
N LEU A 235 -6.23 5.23 -5.43
CA LEU A 235 -4.82 5.61 -5.53
C LEU A 235 -4.40 5.56 -7.00
N LEU A 236 -5.00 6.47 -7.77
CA LEU A 236 -5.05 6.39 -9.23
C LEU A 236 -3.67 6.60 -9.88
N ASP A 237 -2.79 7.43 -9.32
CA ASP A 237 -1.43 7.64 -9.83
C ASP A 237 -0.58 6.36 -9.73
N GLU A 238 -0.64 5.66 -8.59
CA GLU A 238 0.02 4.37 -8.40
C GLU A 238 -0.56 3.27 -9.29
N ALA A 239 -1.87 3.26 -9.47
CA ALA A 239 -2.52 2.33 -10.39
C ALA A 239 -1.97 2.53 -11.82
N ILE A 240 -1.87 3.78 -12.29
CA ILE A 240 -1.28 4.12 -13.58
C ILE A 240 0.17 3.68 -13.68
N GLU A 241 0.99 3.90 -12.65
CA GLU A 241 2.39 3.48 -12.65
C GLU A 241 2.51 1.96 -12.84
N ASN A 242 1.70 1.19 -12.12
CA ASN A 242 1.72 -0.27 -12.21
C ASN A 242 1.21 -0.78 -13.56
N PHE A 243 0.06 -0.29 -14.04
CA PHE A 243 -0.41 -0.65 -15.39
C PHE A 243 0.57 -0.22 -16.49
N SER A 244 1.29 0.89 -16.33
CA SER A 244 2.32 1.32 -17.28
C SER A 244 3.52 0.35 -17.30
N LYS A 245 3.89 -0.23 -16.16
CA LYS A 245 4.91 -1.29 -16.10
C LYS A 245 4.42 -2.58 -16.76
N VAL A 246 3.13 -2.93 -16.63
CA VAL A 246 2.52 -4.03 -17.38
C VAL A 246 2.65 -3.78 -18.88
N VAL A 247 2.31 -2.58 -19.35
CA VAL A 247 2.48 -2.19 -20.76
C VAL A 247 3.94 -2.32 -21.21
N ALA A 248 4.89 -1.86 -20.40
CA ALA A 248 6.32 -1.94 -20.72
C ALA A 248 6.84 -3.39 -20.84
N SER A 249 6.19 -4.35 -20.19
CA SER A 249 6.55 -5.78 -20.27
C SER A 249 6.13 -6.44 -21.59
N GLY A 250 5.19 -5.85 -22.34
CA GLY A 250 4.63 -6.42 -23.56
C GLY A 250 3.59 -7.51 -23.36
N GLN A 251 3.31 -7.93 -22.13
CA GLN A 251 2.28 -8.92 -21.80
C GLN A 251 1.01 -8.24 -21.27
N LYS A 252 -0.15 -8.91 -21.38
CA LYS A 252 -1.46 -8.37 -20.95
C LYS A 252 -1.75 -6.94 -21.46
N LEU A 253 -1.27 -6.61 -22.67
CA LEU A 253 -1.36 -5.26 -23.23
C LEU A 253 -2.79 -4.75 -23.31
N PHE A 254 -3.72 -5.61 -23.75
CA PHE A 254 -5.13 -5.25 -23.84
C PHE A 254 -5.69 -4.83 -22.49
N ASP A 255 -5.57 -5.70 -21.47
CA ASP A 255 -6.09 -5.45 -20.13
C ASP A 255 -5.46 -4.19 -19.51
N ALA A 256 -4.14 -4.04 -19.64
CA ALA A 256 -3.42 -2.89 -19.10
C ALA A 256 -3.86 -1.56 -19.75
N TYR A 257 -4.05 -1.53 -21.07
CA TYR A 257 -4.55 -0.32 -21.75
C TYR A 257 -6.00 0.01 -21.39
N ILE A 258 -6.87 -1.00 -21.23
CA ILE A 258 -8.24 -0.77 -20.75
C ILE A 258 -8.22 -0.17 -19.34
N MET A 259 -7.44 -0.74 -18.44
CA MET A 259 -7.36 -0.26 -17.06
C MET A 259 -6.73 1.12 -16.95
N LEU A 260 -5.72 1.45 -17.76
CA LEU A 260 -5.22 2.83 -17.90
C LEU A 260 -6.32 3.77 -18.37
N GLY A 261 -7.09 3.38 -19.40
CA GLY A 261 -8.21 4.16 -19.91
C GLY A 261 -9.24 4.50 -18.83
N ILE A 262 -9.65 3.50 -18.04
CA ILE A 262 -10.59 3.66 -16.93
C ILE A 262 -9.99 4.55 -15.84
N THR A 263 -8.75 4.30 -15.43
CA THR A 263 -8.08 5.03 -14.33
C THR A 263 -7.88 6.50 -14.69
N TYR A 264 -7.46 6.81 -15.93
CA TYR A 264 -7.36 8.19 -16.41
C TYR A 264 -8.72 8.89 -16.45
N ARG A 265 -9.81 8.17 -16.81
CA ARG A 265 -11.17 8.72 -16.78
C ARG A 265 -11.60 9.09 -15.35
N GLU A 266 -11.29 8.26 -14.36
CA GLU A 266 -11.57 8.53 -12.94
C GLU A 266 -10.79 9.75 -12.43
N MET A 267 -9.60 10.00 -12.97
CA MET A 267 -8.81 11.22 -12.71
C MET A 267 -9.29 12.47 -13.46
N ASN A 268 -10.35 12.37 -14.27
CA ASN A 268 -10.78 13.42 -15.23
C ASN A 268 -9.72 13.76 -16.30
N GLN A 269 -8.74 12.89 -16.53
CA GLN A 269 -7.74 12.99 -17.59
C GLN A 269 -8.27 12.31 -18.87
N HIS A 270 -9.28 12.94 -19.48
CA HIS A 270 -10.06 12.31 -20.54
C HIS A 270 -9.29 12.11 -21.85
N ALA A 271 -8.30 12.95 -22.15
CA ALA A 271 -7.50 12.83 -23.37
C ALA A 271 -6.57 11.60 -23.30
N GLU A 272 -5.91 11.43 -22.17
CA GLU A 272 -5.05 10.30 -21.83
C GLU A 272 -5.84 8.99 -21.78
N SER A 273 -7.07 9.04 -21.23
CA SER A 273 -8.02 7.93 -21.27
C SER A 273 -8.33 7.47 -22.69
N LEU A 274 -8.74 8.39 -23.57
CA LEU A 274 -9.03 8.09 -24.99
C LEU A 274 -7.78 7.61 -25.74
N GLN A 275 -6.60 8.13 -25.40
CA GLN A 275 -5.34 7.69 -25.98
C GLN A 275 -5.03 6.23 -25.60
N ALA A 276 -5.15 5.86 -24.33
CA ALA A 276 -4.92 4.50 -23.86
C ALA A 276 -5.91 3.51 -24.50
N LEU A 277 -7.20 3.86 -24.54
CA LEU A 277 -8.23 3.05 -25.21
C LEU A 277 -7.97 2.90 -26.71
N SER A 278 -7.45 3.93 -27.37
CA SER A 278 -7.04 3.86 -28.77
C SER A 278 -5.84 2.92 -28.98
N GLN A 279 -4.89 2.87 -28.04
CA GLN A 279 -3.81 1.89 -28.10
C GLN A 279 -4.33 0.45 -27.97
N ALA A 280 -5.30 0.20 -27.10
CA ALA A 280 -5.96 -1.12 -27.01
C ALA A 280 -6.60 -1.53 -28.36
N ALA A 281 -7.24 -0.58 -29.06
CA ALA A 281 -7.88 -0.82 -30.36
C ALA A 281 -6.90 -1.07 -31.53
N LEU A 282 -5.61 -0.80 -31.34
CA LEU A 282 -4.57 -1.01 -32.35
C LEU A 282 -3.80 -2.32 -32.17
N LEU A 283 -4.10 -3.11 -31.14
CA LEU A 283 -3.46 -4.41 -30.92
C LEU A 283 -3.90 -5.40 -32.01
N ASP A 284 -2.96 -6.20 -32.51
CA ASP A 284 -3.20 -7.13 -33.63
C ASP A 284 -4.20 -8.25 -33.26
N GLU A 285 -4.23 -8.67 -32.00
CA GLU A 285 -5.00 -9.83 -31.51
C GLU A 285 -6.34 -9.45 -30.83
N ILE A 286 -7.05 -8.43 -31.35
CA ILE A 286 -8.35 -8.02 -30.78
C ILE A 286 -9.56 -8.67 -31.48
N THR A 287 -10.44 -9.27 -30.68
CA THR A 287 -11.70 -9.85 -31.18
C THR A 287 -12.76 -8.76 -31.41
N ALA A 288 -13.85 -9.10 -32.12
CA ALA A 288 -14.98 -8.20 -32.29
C ALA A 288 -15.61 -7.80 -30.95
N ASP A 289 -15.74 -8.74 -30.01
CA ASP A 289 -16.28 -8.47 -28.67
C ASP A 289 -15.38 -7.53 -27.86
N MET A 290 -14.05 -7.71 -27.96
CA MET A 290 -13.08 -6.81 -27.34
C MET A 290 -13.18 -5.38 -27.90
N LYS A 291 -13.39 -5.24 -29.22
CA LYS A 291 -13.64 -3.93 -29.85
C LYS A 291 -14.89 -3.26 -29.30
N ILE A 292 -15.98 -4.00 -29.13
CA ILE A 292 -17.21 -3.48 -28.51
C ILE A 292 -16.93 -2.98 -27.08
N GLY A 293 -16.14 -3.74 -26.30
CA GLY A 293 -15.68 -3.32 -24.98
C GLY A 293 -14.89 -2.00 -24.99
N ILE A 294 -13.94 -1.84 -25.91
CA ILE A 294 -13.17 -0.59 -26.05
C ILE A 294 -14.09 0.58 -26.42
N VAL A 295 -14.98 0.40 -27.41
CA VAL A 295 -15.92 1.45 -27.85
C VAL A 295 -16.83 1.87 -26.70
N TYR A 296 -17.23 0.93 -25.84
CA TYR A 296 -18.01 1.21 -24.64
C TYR A 296 -17.24 2.10 -23.65
N GLU A 297 -15.98 1.77 -23.35
CA GLU A 297 -15.17 2.62 -22.45
C GLU A 297 -14.89 4.01 -23.05
N MET A 298 -14.75 4.12 -24.38
CA MET A 298 -14.64 5.41 -25.06
C MET A 298 -15.94 6.22 -24.95
N ALA A 299 -17.10 5.56 -25.11
CA ALA A 299 -18.41 6.19 -24.93
C ALA A 299 -18.60 6.70 -23.49
N GLN A 300 -18.20 5.91 -22.49
CA GLN A 300 -18.21 6.32 -21.09
C GLN A 300 -17.27 7.50 -20.82
N THR A 301 -16.12 7.56 -21.51
CA THR A 301 -15.19 8.68 -21.42
C THR A 301 -15.78 9.96 -22.01
N TYR A 302 -16.37 9.91 -23.20
CA TYR A 302 -17.07 11.06 -23.78
C TYR A 302 -18.26 11.51 -22.93
N LYS A 303 -18.96 10.58 -22.28
CA LYS A 303 -20.01 10.90 -21.32
C LYS A 303 -19.46 11.66 -20.12
N ALA A 304 -18.35 11.21 -19.54
CA ALA A 304 -17.67 11.88 -18.42
C ALA A 304 -17.16 13.28 -18.80
N MET A 305 -16.77 13.50 -20.06
CA MET A 305 -16.41 14.81 -20.61
C MET A 305 -17.61 15.76 -20.79
N GLY A 306 -18.84 15.28 -20.63
CA GLY A 306 -20.07 16.02 -20.98
C GLY A 306 -20.34 16.08 -22.49
N ASN A 307 -19.62 15.32 -23.31
CA ASN A 307 -19.83 15.24 -24.75
C ASN A 307 -20.88 14.17 -25.08
N ALA A 308 -22.15 14.50 -24.80
CA ALA A 308 -23.29 13.60 -25.00
C ALA A 308 -23.45 13.17 -26.47
N GLU A 309 -23.12 14.03 -27.43
CA GLU A 309 -23.25 13.73 -28.86
C GLU A 309 -22.35 12.56 -29.28
N GLN A 310 -21.04 12.62 -28.94
CA GLN A 310 -20.11 11.55 -29.26
C GLN A 310 -20.40 10.28 -28.46
N ALA A 311 -20.73 10.39 -27.18
CA ALA A 311 -21.12 9.25 -26.36
C ALA A 311 -22.32 8.51 -26.95
N LEU A 312 -23.38 9.24 -27.33
CA LEU A 312 -24.58 8.66 -27.94
C LEU A 312 -24.29 8.00 -29.30
N LYS A 313 -23.40 8.60 -30.10
CA LYS A 313 -22.96 8.01 -31.37
C LYS A 313 -22.31 6.64 -31.16
N LEU A 314 -21.37 6.54 -30.22
CA LEU A 314 -20.67 5.30 -29.92
C LEU A 314 -21.58 4.25 -29.28
N PHE A 315 -22.47 4.64 -28.36
CA PHE A 315 -23.45 3.70 -27.80
C PHE A 315 -24.38 3.11 -28.88
N ARG A 316 -24.82 3.92 -29.85
CA ARG A 316 -25.62 3.42 -30.99
C ARG A 316 -24.83 2.51 -31.93
N GLU A 317 -23.52 2.71 -32.04
CA GLU A 317 -22.65 1.79 -32.77
C GLU A 317 -22.62 0.43 -32.08
N ILE A 318 -22.41 0.41 -30.76
CA ILE A 318 -22.47 -0.82 -29.97
C ILE A 318 -23.82 -1.51 -30.10
N GLN A 319 -24.93 -0.77 -29.95
CA GLN A 319 -26.29 -1.34 -30.04
C GLN A 319 -26.57 -2.02 -31.39
N LYS A 320 -25.98 -1.51 -32.50
CA LYS A 320 -26.15 -2.13 -33.83
C LYS A 320 -25.44 -3.48 -33.92
N GLU A 321 -24.26 -3.59 -33.32
CA GLU A 321 -23.45 -4.80 -33.33
C GLU A 321 -23.91 -5.82 -32.28
N ASN A 322 -24.22 -5.35 -31.07
CA ASN A 322 -24.68 -6.16 -29.95
C ASN A 322 -25.71 -5.38 -29.10
N ARG A 323 -26.98 -5.75 -29.26
CA ARG A 323 -28.11 -5.08 -28.59
C ARG A 323 -28.14 -5.28 -27.08
N ASP A 324 -27.62 -6.40 -26.58
CA ASP A 324 -27.71 -6.76 -25.16
C ASP A 324 -26.40 -6.44 -24.40
N PHE A 325 -25.52 -5.62 -24.99
CA PHE A 325 -24.23 -5.30 -24.38
C PHE A 325 -24.38 -4.34 -23.18
N LYS A 326 -24.12 -4.85 -21.97
CA LYS A 326 -24.14 -4.10 -20.70
C LYS A 326 -25.42 -3.25 -20.55
N ASP A 327 -25.27 -1.97 -20.23
CA ASP A 327 -26.32 -0.98 -20.00
C ASP A 327 -26.50 0.00 -21.18
N VAL A 328 -26.02 -0.37 -22.38
CA VAL A 328 -25.98 0.52 -23.56
C VAL A 328 -27.36 1.09 -23.91
N ASP A 329 -28.42 0.28 -23.90
CA ASP A 329 -29.78 0.74 -24.18
C ASP A 329 -30.27 1.80 -23.17
N LEU A 330 -29.94 1.61 -21.88
CA LEU A 330 -30.28 2.56 -20.82
C LEU A 330 -29.51 3.86 -21.00
N GLU A 331 -28.22 3.79 -21.35
CA GLU A 331 -27.38 4.96 -21.59
C GLU A 331 -27.85 5.76 -22.82
N ILE A 332 -28.28 5.10 -23.89
CA ILE A 332 -28.89 5.76 -25.06
C ILE A 332 -30.15 6.54 -24.66
N VAL A 333 -31.04 5.93 -23.88
CA VAL A 333 -32.29 6.59 -23.44
C VAL A 333 -31.99 7.82 -22.58
N LYS A 334 -31.06 7.70 -21.61
CA LYS A 334 -30.66 8.82 -20.75
C LYS A 334 -30.09 9.99 -21.54
N LEU A 335 -29.19 9.71 -22.49
CA LEU A 335 -28.51 10.74 -23.28
C LEU A 335 -29.40 11.34 -24.38
N ALA A 336 -30.34 10.57 -24.93
CA ALA A 336 -31.27 11.08 -25.96
C ALA A 336 -32.49 11.80 -25.37
N GLY A 337 -32.86 11.53 -24.11
CA GLY A 337 -34.02 12.09 -23.44
C GLY A 337 -33.75 13.34 -22.59
N GLY A 338 -32.49 13.71 -22.37
CA GLY A 338 -32.10 14.89 -21.60
C GLY A 338 -31.87 16.12 -22.49
N GLY A 339 -32.92 16.94 -22.67
CA GLY A 339 -32.89 18.26 -23.30
C GLY A 339 -33.64 19.28 -22.45
#